data_AF-M3HZ86-F1
#
_entry.id   AF-M3HZ86-F1
#
_cell.length_a   1.000
_cell.length_b   1.000
_cell.length_c   1.000
_cell.angle_alpha   90.00
_cell.angle_beta   90.00
_cell.angle_gamma   90.00
#
_symmetry.space_group_name_H-M   'P 1'
#
loop_
_entity.id
_entity.type
_entity.pdbx_description
1 polymer ?
#
loop_
_entity_poly.entity_id
_entity_poly.type
_entity_poly.pdbx_seq_one_letter_code
_entity_poly.pdbx_strand_id
1 'polypeptide(L)'
;MSISDYFEIESKLNDKSNATLKSEISLLLSRREAKLLIIVDNLDRLTGEEIRKMFAVIRANSDFPNVIFLLAFNRAAIEKSLEGENGISSREFLEKIVQVSFEIPTLRRILLTEIESLISNYPKIKNRFFGENNANWANVYYSGFEELFTSLRNIRRYMNNFCFNFTHLLNEDIL
;
A
#
# COMPACT_ATOMS: atom_id res chain seq x y z
N MET A 1 9.54 -23.58 -19.43
CA MET A 1 10.51 -22.77 -20.20
C MET A 1 11.85 -23.47 -20.04
N SER A 2 12.42 -23.97 -21.14
CA SER A 2 13.69 -24.72 -21.13
C SER A 2 14.86 -23.76 -20.90
N ILE A 3 15.95 -24.22 -20.30
CA ILE A 3 17.20 -23.45 -20.15
C ILE A 3 17.72 -22.99 -21.53
N SER A 4 17.48 -23.80 -22.56
CA SER A 4 17.83 -23.44 -23.94
C SER A 4 17.03 -22.24 -24.45
N ASP A 5 15.75 -22.14 -24.09
CA ASP A 5 14.90 -21.00 -24.48
C ASP A 5 15.38 -19.70 -23.81
N TYR A 6 15.86 -19.79 -22.56
CA TYR A 6 16.41 -18.65 -21.82
C TYR A 6 17.68 -18.10 -22.49
N PHE A 7 18.64 -18.96 -22.83
CA PHE A 7 19.90 -18.54 -23.49
C PHE A 7 19.67 -18.01 -24.92
N GLU A 8 18.69 -18.54 -25.63
CA GLU A 8 18.34 -18.05 -26.97
C GLU A 8 17.68 -16.66 -26.91
N ILE A 9 16.84 -16.42 -25.89
CA ILE A 9 16.30 -15.09 -25.60
C ILE A 9 17.42 -14.13 -25.21
N GLU A 10 18.33 -14.54 -24.32
CA GLU A 10 19.46 -13.73 -23.85
C GLU A 10 20.41 -13.32 -24.99
N SER A 11 20.75 -14.24 -25.90
CA SER A 11 21.57 -13.94 -27.08
C SER A 11 20.89 -12.95 -28.02
N LYS A 12 19.58 -13.11 -28.29
CA LYS A 12 18.82 -12.18 -29.15
C LYS A 12 18.61 -10.81 -28.52
N LEU A 13 18.64 -10.72 -27.19
CA LEU A 13 18.56 -9.45 -26.46
C LEU A 13 19.85 -8.64 -26.57
N ASN A 14 21.02 -9.29 -26.55
CA ASN A 14 22.32 -8.62 -26.65
C ASN A 14 22.62 -8.01 -28.03
N ASP A 15 22.03 -8.55 -29.11
CA ASP A 15 22.26 -8.05 -30.48
C ASP A 15 21.32 -6.90 -30.89
N LYS A 16 20.26 -6.61 -30.11
CA LYS A 16 19.25 -5.61 -30.46
C LYS A 16 19.49 -4.27 -29.77
N SER A 17 19.29 -3.19 -30.49
CA SER A 17 19.19 -1.84 -29.90
C SER A 17 18.02 -1.75 -28.92
N ASN A 18 18.21 -1.03 -27.82
CA ASN A 18 17.17 -0.76 -26.80
C ASN A 18 15.86 -0.21 -27.41
N ALA A 19 15.93 0.57 -28.49
CA ALA A 19 14.74 1.10 -29.16
C ALA A 19 13.91 0.01 -29.84
N THR A 20 14.57 -0.95 -30.50
CA THR A 20 13.91 -2.09 -31.15
C THR A 20 13.25 -2.97 -30.10
N LEU A 21 13.97 -3.25 -29.01
CA LEU A 21 13.45 -4.06 -27.92
C LEU A 21 12.23 -3.40 -27.25
N LYS A 22 12.30 -2.09 -26.99
CA LYS A 22 11.16 -1.33 -26.44
C LYS A 22 9.93 -1.40 -27.35
N SER A 23 10.15 -1.30 -28.67
CA SER A 23 9.07 -1.38 -29.66
C SER A 23 8.44 -2.78 -29.71
N GLU A 24 9.23 -3.83 -29.64
CA GLU A 24 8.75 -5.22 -29.58
C GLU A 24 7.94 -5.49 -28.31
N ILE A 25 8.45 -5.07 -27.15
CA ILE A 25 7.74 -5.19 -25.87
C ILE A 25 6.41 -4.43 -25.92
N SER A 26 6.41 -3.20 -26.44
CA SER A 26 5.20 -2.40 -26.60
C SER A 26 4.16 -3.08 -27.51
N LEU A 27 4.59 -3.67 -28.62
CA LEU A 27 3.71 -4.42 -29.52
C LEU A 27 3.12 -5.67 -28.82
N LEU A 28 3.92 -6.40 -28.05
CA LEU A 28 3.44 -7.56 -27.29
C LEU A 28 2.43 -7.16 -26.21
N LEU A 29 2.71 -6.08 -25.48
CA LEU A 29 1.85 -5.59 -24.42
C LEU A 29 0.54 -5.00 -24.96
N SER A 30 0.57 -4.30 -26.10
CA SER A 30 -0.65 -3.76 -26.73
C SER A 30 -1.61 -4.85 -27.21
N ARG A 31 -1.10 -6.04 -27.55
CA ARG A 31 -1.91 -7.20 -27.96
C ARG A 31 -2.51 -7.98 -26.79
N ARG A 32 -2.13 -7.69 -25.54
CA ARG A 32 -2.72 -8.36 -24.39
C ARG A 32 -4.16 -7.86 -24.19
N GLU A 33 -5.06 -8.81 -23.94
CA GLU A 33 -6.45 -8.51 -23.55
C GLU A 33 -6.54 -7.93 -22.14
N ALA A 34 -5.65 -8.36 -21.24
CA ALA A 34 -5.60 -7.92 -19.85
C ALA A 34 -4.40 -7.02 -19.58
N LYS A 35 -4.61 -6.02 -18.72
CA LYS A 35 -3.54 -5.11 -18.26
C LYS A 35 -2.58 -5.84 -17.32
N LEU A 36 -1.28 -5.57 -17.47
CA LEU A 36 -0.22 -6.01 -16.56
C LEU A 36 -0.09 -5.00 -15.41
N LEU A 37 -0.41 -5.44 -14.19
CA LEU A 37 -0.17 -4.66 -12.98
C LEU A 37 1.20 -5.02 -12.39
N ILE A 38 2.08 -4.04 -12.28
CA ILE A 38 3.39 -4.15 -11.62
C ILE A 38 3.29 -3.42 -10.29
N ILE A 39 3.39 -4.17 -9.20
CA ILE A 39 3.35 -3.64 -7.84
C ILE A 39 4.78 -3.52 -7.33
N VAL A 40 5.17 -2.31 -6.92
CA VAL A 40 6.48 -2.04 -6.33
C VAL A 40 6.26 -1.59 -4.90
N ASP A 41 6.74 -2.39 -3.95
CA ASP A 41 6.55 -2.17 -2.51
C ASP A 41 7.90 -1.89 -1.82
N ASN A 42 7.85 -1.28 -0.63
CA ASN A 42 9.00 -0.98 0.23
C ASN A 42 10.09 -0.10 -0.42
N LEU A 43 9.72 0.83 -1.31
CA LEU A 43 10.68 1.78 -1.89
C LEU A 43 11.36 2.66 -0.83
N ASP A 44 10.68 2.91 0.29
CA ASP A 44 11.16 3.73 1.40
C ASP A 44 12.29 3.08 2.23
N ARG A 45 12.65 1.83 1.94
CA ARG A 45 13.83 1.17 2.52
C ARG A 45 15.11 1.40 1.72
N LEU A 46 15.00 1.96 0.53
CA LEU A 46 16.12 2.21 -0.36
C LEU A 46 16.80 3.53 -0.04
N THR A 47 18.07 3.65 -0.43
CA THR A 47 18.83 4.90 -0.39
C THR A 47 18.31 5.89 -1.44
N GLY A 48 18.61 7.19 -1.29
CA GLY A 48 18.21 8.22 -2.26
C GLY A 48 18.65 7.92 -3.69
N GLU A 49 19.87 7.40 -3.87
CA GLU A 49 20.38 6.99 -5.18
C GLU A 49 19.60 5.82 -5.79
N GLU A 50 19.31 4.79 -4.99
CA GLU A 50 18.53 3.62 -5.42
C GLU A 50 17.09 4.02 -5.79
N ILE A 51 16.46 4.89 -4.99
CA ILE A 51 15.12 5.44 -5.27
C ILE A 51 15.12 6.14 -6.63
N ARG A 52 16.11 6.98 -6.93
CA ARG A 52 16.22 7.68 -8.22
C ARG A 52 16.36 6.73 -9.39
N LYS A 53 17.22 5.71 -9.25
CA LYS A 53 17.40 4.67 -10.29
C LYS A 53 16.10 3.90 -10.52
N MET A 54 15.44 3.48 -9.44
CA MET A 54 14.17 2.76 -9.52
C MET A 54 13.09 3.59 -10.23
N PHE A 55 12.97 4.87 -9.86
CA PHE A 55 12.03 5.77 -10.52
C PHE A 55 12.40 6.10 -11.95
N ALA A 56 13.69 6.17 -12.31
CA ALA A 56 14.12 6.32 -13.70
C ALA A 56 13.66 5.12 -14.53
N VAL A 57 13.79 3.90 -14.00
CA VAL A 57 13.29 2.68 -14.65
C VAL A 57 11.77 2.72 -14.77
N ILE A 58 11.04 3.04 -13.70
CA ILE A 58 9.57 3.14 -13.73
C ILE A 58 9.14 4.16 -14.80
N ARG A 59 9.71 5.37 -14.78
CA ARG A 59 9.39 6.44 -15.72
C ARG A 59 9.73 6.06 -17.17
N ALA A 60 10.84 5.35 -17.40
CA ALA A 60 11.24 4.94 -18.75
C ALA A 60 10.30 3.88 -19.35
N ASN A 61 9.54 3.16 -18.51
CA ASN A 61 8.68 2.06 -18.91
C ASN A 61 7.19 2.31 -18.62
N SER A 62 6.82 3.50 -18.09
CA SER A 62 5.44 3.84 -17.76
C SER A 62 4.59 4.19 -18.99
N ASP A 63 5.23 4.38 -20.15
CA ASP A 63 4.58 4.63 -21.45
C ASP A 63 4.15 3.35 -22.17
N PHE A 64 4.45 2.17 -21.60
CA PHE A 64 4.02 0.92 -22.21
C PHE A 64 2.49 0.76 -22.20
N PRO A 65 1.89 0.33 -23.33
CA PRO A 65 0.46 0.07 -23.40
C PRO A 65 0.09 -1.10 -22.50
N ASN A 66 -1.11 -1.07 -21.91
CA ASN A 66 -1.61 -2.13 -21.03
C ASN A 66 -0.72 -2.45 -19.83
N VAL A 67 0.13 -1.51 -19.36
CA VAL A 67 0.90 -1.64 -18.12
C VAL A 67 0.43 -0.62 -17.11
N ILE A 68 0.28 -1.04 -15.85
CA ILE A 68 -0.03 -0.17 -14.72
C ILE A 68 1.05 -0.39 -13.66
N PHE A 69 1.68 0.69 -13.22
CA PHE A 69 2.58 0.67 -12.06
C PHE A 69 1.82 1.13 -10.82
N LEU A 70 1.80 0.29 -9.79
CA LEU A 70 1.30 0.64 -8.45
C LEU A 70 2.48 0.70 -7.50
N LEU A 71 2.75 1.89 -6.98
CA LEU A 71 3.88 2.14 -6.09
C LEU A 71 3.36 2.30 -4.66
N ALA A 72 3.87 1.46 -3.75
CA ALA A 72 3.55 1.51 -2.33
C ALA A 72 4.80 1.93 -1.55
N PHE A 73 4.73 3.09 -0.90
CA PHE A 73 5.85 3.66 -0.14
C PHE A 73 5.39 4.70 0.88
N ASN A 74 6.20 4.92 1.91
CA ASN A 74 6.04 6.05 2.80
C ASN A 74 6.55 7.34 2.14
N ARG A 75 5.63 8.23 1.77
CA ARG A 75 5.95 9.50 1.10
C ARG A 75 6.96 10.35 1.88
N ALA A 76 6.78 10.51 3.18
CA ALA A 76 7.67 11.32 4.00
C ALA A 76 9.09 10.73 4.08
N ALA A 77 9.20 9.40 4.12
CA ALA A 77 10.50 8.74 4.09
C ALA A 77 11.21 8.93 2.75
N ILE A 78 10.49 8.79 1.63
CA ILE A 78 11.05 9.05 0.29
C ILE A 78 11.46 10.51 0.13
N GLU A 79 10.61 11.45 0.53
CA GLU A 79 10.90 12.88 0.43
C GLU A 79 12.17 13.23 1.21
N LYS A 80 12.31 12.70 2.44
CA LYS A 80 13.52 12.85 3.27
C LYS A 80 14.75 12.20 2.64
N SER A 81 14.63 11.01 2.07
CA SER A 81 15.77 10.32 1.41
C SER A 81 16.23 11.03 0.14
N LEU A 82 15.41 11.89 -0.45
CA LEU A 82 15.72 12.66 -1.65
C LEU A 82 16.13 14.12 -1.36
N GLU A 83 15.94 14.60 -0.13
CA GLU A 83 16.34 15.93 0.32
C GLU A 83 17.86 16.10 0.28
N GLY A 84 18.33 17.26 -0.22
CA GLY A 84 19.73 17.67 -0.14
C GLY A 84 20.61 17.34 -1.35
N GLU A 85 20.17 16.53 -2.30
CA GLU A 85 21.09 16.01 -3.32
C GLU A 85 21.18 16.77 -4.65
N ASN A 86 20.42 17.84 -4.94
CA ASN A 86 20.58 18.63 -6.20
C ASN A 86 19.76 19.95 -6.23
N GLY A 87 19.27 20.46 -5.09
CA GLY A 87 18.40 21.64 -5.05
C GLY A 87 17.00 21.46 -5.67
N ILE A 88 16.70 20.28 -6.22
CA ILE A 88 15.38 19.92 -6.74
C ILE A 88 14.49 19.50 -5.56
N SER A 89 13.28 20.05 -5.49
CA SER A 89 12.27 19.65 -4.52
C SER A 89 11.92 18.17 -4.69
N SER A 90 12.10 17.38 -3.63
CA SER A 90 11.74 15.96 -3.60
C SER A 90 10.26 15.73 -3.93
N ARG A 91 9.42 16.71 -3.58
CA ARG A 91 7.99 16.75 -3.90
C ARG A 91 7.73 16.87 -5.40
N GLU A 92 8.37 17.83 -6.07
CA GLU A 92 8.24 18.04 -7.52
C GLU A 92 8.73 16.82 -8.31
N PHE A 93 9.76 16.16 -7.80
CA PHE A 93 10.28 14.95 -8.42
C PHE A 93 9.24 13.81 -8.36
N LEU A 94 8.59 13.58 -7.21
CA LEU A 94 7.54 12.57 -7.08
C LEU A 94 6.33 12.85 -7.98
N GLU A 95 5.91 14.12 -8.11
CA GLU A 95 4.79 14.53 -8.96
C GLU A 95 5.03 14.26 -10.45
N LYS A 96 6.28 14.22 -10.91
CA LYS A 96 6.63 13.85 -12.30
C LYS A 96 6.51 12.35 -12.58
N ILE A 97 6.54 11.52 -11.55
CA ILE A 97 6.55 10.06 -11.68
C ILE A 97 5.18 9.48 -11.35
N VAL A 98 4.56 9.97 -10.27
CA VAL A 98 3.28 9.48 -9.75
C VAL A 98 2.15 10.31 -10.34
N GLN A 99 1.46 9.76 -11.33
CA GLN A 99 0.32 10.44 -11.98
C GLN A 99 -0.90 10.59 -11.06
N VAL A 100 -1.17 9.57 -10.24
CA VAL A 100 -2.29 9.55 -9.30
C VAL A 100 -1.79 9.00 -7.98
N SER A 101 -2.03 9.75 -6.89
CA SER A 101 -1.65 9.38 -5.53
C SER A 101 -2.89 9.03 -4.72
N PHE A 102 -2.84 7.91 -3.98
CA PHE A 102 -3.88 7.52 -3.04
C PHE A 102 -3.31 7.56 -1.64
N GLU A 103 -3.98 8.29 -0.74
CA GLU A 103 -3.62 8.30 0.68
C GLU A 103 -4.41 7.23 1.42
N ILE A 104 -3.71 6.50 2.29
CA ILE A 104 -4.36 5.51 3.16
C ILE A 104 -5.08 6.25 4.29
N PRO A 105 -6.31 5.83 4.67
CA PRO A 105 -7.02 6.45 5.78
C PRO A 105 -6.21 6.43 7.09
N THR A 106 -6.51 7.39 7.97
CA THR A 106 -5.86 7.46 9.28
C THR A 106 -6.11 6.20 10.12
N LEU A 107 -5.15 5.85 10.98
CA LEU A 107 -5.25 4.70 11.89
C LEU A 107 -6.54 4.76 12.74
N ARG A 108 -6.89 5.94 13.25
CA ARG A 108 -8.15 6.20 13.95
C ARG A 108 -9.37 5.79 13.11
N ARG A 109 -9.45 6.24 11.86
CA ARG A 109 -10.58 5.92 10.97
C ARG A 109 -10.66 4.42 10.71
N ILE A 110 -9.53 3.76 10.52
CA ILE A 110 -9.47 2.31 10.28
C ILE A 110 -9.94 1.54 11.52
N LEU A 111 -9.41 1.88 12.70
CA LEU A 111 -9.81 1.25 13.95
C LEU A 111 -11.32 1.41 14.22
N LEU A 112 -11.85 2.63 14.10
CA LEU A 112 -13.28 2.88 14.32
C LEU A 112 -14.14 2.08 13.34
N THR A 113 -13.73 2.01 12.06
CA THR A 113 -14.43 1.22 11.04
C THR A 113 -14.40 -0.28 11.38
N GLU A 114 -13.26 -0.82 11.82
CA GLU A 114 -13.15 -2.23 12.21
C GLU A 114 -14.00 -2.56 13.45
N ILE A 115 -14.02 -1.68 14.44
CA ILE A 115 -14.85 -1.81 15.65
C ILE A 115 -16.34 -1.75 15.30
N GLU A 116 -16.75 -0.76 14.51
CA GLU A 116 -18.14 -0.61 14.05
C GLU A 116 -18.60 -1.83 13.24
N SER A 117 -17.75 -2.35 12.35
CA SER A 117 -18.05 -3.55 11.56
C SER A 117 -18.24 -4.78 12.45
N LEU A 118 -17.44 -4.93 13.50
CA LEU A 118 -17.56 -6.05 14.42
C LEU A 118 -18.86 -5.97 15.23
N ILE A 119 -19.10 -4.82 15.86
CA ILE A 119 -20.21 -4.61 16.79
C ILE A 119 -21.56 -4.52 16.07
N SER A 120 -21.59 -4.15 14.79
CA SER A 120 -22.83 -4.15 14.01
C SER A 120 -23.49 -5.53 13.90
N ASN A 121 -22.73 -6.61 14.13
CA ASN A 121 -23.29 -7.96 14.24
C ASN A 121 -23.99 -8.22 15.60
N TYR A 122 -23.85 -7.31 16.57
CA TYR A 122 -24.30 -7.47 17.97
C TYR A 122 -25.05 -6.21 18.46
N PRO A 123 -26.27 -5.94 17.96
CA PRO A 123 -27.00 -4.69 18.21
C PRO A 123 -27.30 -4.41 19.69
N LYS A 124 -27.49 -5.44 20.53
CA LYS A 124 -27.68 -5.26 21.99
C LYS A 124 -26.44 -4.63 22.63
N ILE A 125 -25.25 -5.10 22.28
CA ILE A 125 -23.98 -4.60 22.80
C ILE A 125 -23.68 -3.22 22.24
N LYS A 126 -23.95 -3.02 20.93
CA LYS A 126 -23.87 -1.71 20.29
C LYS A 126 -24.66 -0.66 21.07
N ASN A 127 -25.92 -0.94 21.37
CA ASN A 127 -26.78 0.00 22.08
C ASN A 127 -26.34 0.21 23.54
N ARG A 128 -25.84 -0.83 24.22
CA ARG A 128 -25.40 -0.75 25.63
C ARG A 128 -24.12 0.07 25.81
N PHE A 129 -23.12 -0.14 24.95
CA PHE A 129 -21.77 0.44 25.15
C PHE A 129 -21.38 1.52 24.13
N PHE A 130 -21.99 1.54 22.95
CA PHE A 130 -21.61 2.39 21.80
C PHE A 130 -22.78 3.22 21.24
N GLY A 131 -23.90 3.32 21.96
CA GLY A 131 -25.06 4.09 21.52
C GLY A 131 -24.80 5.61 21.51
N GLU A 132 -25.56 6.36 20.70
CA GLU A 132 -25.40 7.82 20.51
C GLU A 132 -25.47 8.62 21.81
N ASN A 133 -26.20 8.13 22.82
CA ASN A 133 -26.32 8.77 24.14
C ASN A 133 -25.20 8.38 25.12
N ASN A 134 -24.22 7.56 24.70
CA ASN A 134 -23.21 7.01 25.59
C ASN A 134 -21.81 7.58 25.25
N ALA A 135 -21.44 8.68 25.93
CA ALA A 135 -20.12 9.29 25.81
C ALA A 135 -18.98 8.39 26.36
N ASN A 136 -19.28 7.28 27.03
CA ASN A 136 -18.26 6.44 27.66
C ASN A 136 -17.27 5.89 26.63
N TRP A 137 -17.73 5.50 25.43
CA TRP A 137 -16.81 4.99 24.42
C TRP A 137 -15.84 6.08 23.91
N ALA A 138 -16.35 7.29 23.66
CA ALA A 138 -15.50 8.41 23.30
C ALA A 138 -14.51 8.75 24.42
N ASN A 139 -14.96 8.76 25.68
CA ASN A 139 -14.11 9.02 26.84
C ASN A 139 -13.01 7.96 27.00
N VAL A 140 -13.35 6.67 26.86
CA VAL A 140 -12.37 5.57 26.90
C VAL A 140 -11.38 5.68 25.73
N TYR A 141 -11.87 6.02 24.54
CA TYR A 141 -11.02 6.22 23.36
C TYR A 141 -9.98 7.32 23.62
N TYR A 142 -10.42 8.47 24.12
CA TYR A 142 -9.57 9.64 24.37
C TYR A 142 -8.78 9.57 25.69
N SER A 143 -9.08 8.66 26.62
CA SER A 143 -8.34 8.50 27.89
C SER A 143 -7.02 7.73 27.76
N GLY A 144 -6.52 7.53 26.53
CA GLY A 144 -5.25 6.84 26.25
C GLY A 144 -5.39 5.54 25.44
N PHE A 145 -6.60 5.11 25.11
CA PHE A 145 -6.80 3.93 24.25
C PHE A 145 -6.29 4.18 22.82
N GLU A 146 -6.43 5.40 22.30
CA GLU A 146 -5.88 5.80 21.00
C GLU A 146 -4.35 5.57 20.90
N GLU A 147 -3.61 5.80 21.98
CA GLU A 147 -2.14 5.70 22.00
C GLU A 147 -1.63 4.26 21.78
N LEU A 148 -2.48 3.25 22.00
CA LEU A 148 -2.16 1.84 21.75
C LEU A 148 -2.02 1.54 20.24
N PHE A 149 -2.58 2.38 19.38
CA PHE A 149 -2.75 2.12 17.95
C PHE A 149 -1.82 2.96 17.08
N THR A 150 -0.51 2.77 17.27
CA THR A 150 0.54 3.45 16.48
C THR A 150 0.78 2.85 15.10
N SER A 151 0.17 1.70 14.77
CA SER A 151 0.29 1.06 13.45
C SER A 151 -0.92 0.21 13.11
N LEU A 152 -1.12 -0.03 11.80
CA LEU A 152 -2.13 -0.98 11.30
C LEU A 152 -1.94 -2.39 11.88
N ARG A 153 -0.69 -2.80 12.10
CA ARG A 153 -0.38 -4.09 12.71
C ARG A 153 -0.88 -4.16 14.15
N ASN A 154 -0.75 -3.08 14.91
CA ASN A 154 -1.27 -3.01 16.28
C ASN A 154 -2.80 -3.09 16.31
N ILE A 155 -3.47 -2.36 15.40
CA ILE A 155 -4.92 -2.43 15.23
C ILE A 155 -5.36 -3.87 14.92
N ARG A 156 -4.77 -4.48 13.89
CA ARG A 156 -5.12 -5.86 13.49
C ARG A 156 -4.88 -6.87 14.60
N ARG A 157 -3.75 -6.76 15.30
CA ARG A 157 -3.44 -7.63 16.45
C ARG A 157 -4.47 -7.49 17.56
N TYR A 158 -4.84 -6.25 17.90
CA TYR A 158 -5.88 -5.98 18.89
C TYR A 158 -7.23 -6.52 18.44
N MET A 159 -7.69 -6.19 17.22
CA MET A 159 -8.99 -6.62 16.71
C MET A 159 -9.10 -8.14 16.64
N ASN A 160 -8.05 -8.84 16.23
CA ASN A 160 -8.04 -10.30 16.24
C ASN A 160 -8.22 -10.87 17.65
N ASN A 161 -7.49 -10.33 18.63
CA ASN A 161 -7.61 -10.75 20.03
C ASN A 161 -8.96 -10.37 20.64
N PHE A 162 -9.46 -9.17 20.32
CA PHE A 162 -10.74 -8.67 20.76
C PHE A 162 -11.87 -9.54 20.20
N CYS A 163 -11.92 -9.79 18.89
CA CYS A 163 -12.90 -10.70 18.26
C CYS A 163 -12.91 -12.08 18.92
N PHE A 164 -11.73 -12.66 19.16
CA PHE A 164 -11.61 -13.98 19.77
C PHE A 164 -12.18 -14.01 21.20
N ASN A 165 -11.79 -13.08 22.06
CA ASN A 165 -12.30 -13.04 23.44
C ASN A 165 -13.76 -12.62 23.50
N PHE A 166 -14.17 -11.69 22.65
CA PHE A 166 -15.54 -11.18 22.62
C PHE A 166 -16.55 -12.25 22.19
N THR A 167 -16.21 -13.06 21.19
CA THR A 167 -17.05 -14.22 20.80
C THR A 167 -17.13 -15.26 21.91
N HIS A 168 -16.06 -15.47 22.68
CA HIS A 168 -16.08 -16.36 23.83
C HIS A 168 -17.00 -15.86 24.95
N LEU A 169 -16.88 -14.58 25.33
CA LEU A 169 -17.75 -13.95 26.35
C LEU A 169 -19.24 -13.99 25.97
N LEU A 170 -19.54 -13.87 24.69
CA LEU A 170 -20.90 -13.98 24.16
C LEU A 170 -21.45 -15.40 24.24
N ASN A 171 -20.61 -16.42 24.00
CA ASN A 171 -21.01 -17.82 24.08
C ASN A 171 -21.23 -18.30 25.53
N GLU A 172 -20.60 -17.63 26.50
CA GLU A 172 -20.74 -17.93 27.93
C GLU A 172 -21.85 -17.12 28.63
N ASP A 173 -22.67 -16.37 27.88
CA ASP A 173 -23.73 -15.47 28.41
C ASP A 173 -23.23 -14.46 29.47
N ILE A 174 -21.95 -14.07 29.41
CA ILE A 174 -21.33 -13.16 30.39
C ILE A 174 -21.72 -11.68 30.12
N LEU A 175 -22.28 -11.38 28.94
CA LEU A 175 -22.53 -10.01 28.44
C LEU A 175 -23.98 -9.71 28.07
#